data_AF-A0A954YJ65-F1
#
_entry.id   AF-A0A954YJ65-F1
#
_cell.length_a   1.000
_cell.length_b   1.000
_cell.length_c   1.000
_cell.angle_alpha   90.00
_cell.angle_beta   90.00
_cell.angle_gamma   90.00
#
_symmetry.space_group_name_H-M   'P 1'
#
loop_
_entity.id
_entity.type
_entity.pdbx_description
1 polymer ?
#
loop_
_entity_poly.entity_id
_entity_poly.type
_entity_poly.pdbx_seq_one_letter_code
_entity_poly.pdbx_strand_id
1 'polypeptide(L)'
;GGPTRPGIVHRLDRDTSGVIVVAKTDEAHNHLARQFEQRQVEKEYAALVLHVPDLDRDLIRHPIADHPTYREKKAIIANHPSSRPAETIYEVRERFVGFAHVAAFPKTGRTHQIRIHLTSIGCPVLCDKLYGGRSEITRGEIRGDPSDAELLLSRQALHARRLRITHPASNESMEFVAPLPRDFQTTLDALREFRKP
;
A
#
# COMPACT_ATOMS: atom_id res chain seq x y z
N GLY A 1 11.79 -1.50 21.10
CA GLY A 1 12.49 -1.54 19.79
C GLY A 1 13.96 -1.83 20.00
N GLY A 2 14.71 -2.28 18.99
CA GLY A 2 16.17 -2.44 19.11
C GLY A 2 16.91 -1.09 19.07
N PRO A 3 18.20 -1.04 19.46
CA PRO A 3 19.00 0.18 19.58
C PRO A 3 19.14 1.00 18.29
N THR A 4 18.84 0.43 17.12
CA THR A 4 18.96 1.07 15.81
C THR A 4 17.65 1.72 15.29
N ARG A 5 16.51 1.54 15.98
CA ARG A 5 15.20 2.07 15.58
C ARG A 5 14.34 2.44 16.81
N PRO A 6 14.77 3.40 17.65
CA PRO A 6 13.99 3.82 18.81
C PRO A 6 12.62 4.35 18.35
N GLY A 7 11.57 3.96 19.07
CA GLY A 7 10.22 4.48 18.82
C GLY A 7 9.44 3.90 17.63
N ILE A 8 10.08 3.16 16.72
CA ILE A 8 9.39 2.59 15.54
C ILE A 8 8.56 1.36 15.95
N VAL A 9 7.24 1.40 15.67
CA VAL A 9 6.27 0.33 16.01
C VAL A 9 5.69 -0.36 14.77
N HIS A 10 5.81 0.28 13.60
CA HIS A 10 5.40 -0.25 12.30
C HIS A 10 6.27 0.37 11.20
N ARG A 11 6.12 -0.08 9.96
CA ARG A 11 6.96 0.38 8.84
C ARG A 11 6.16 0.49 7.54
N LEU A 12 6.63 1.37 6.67
CA LEU A 12 6.27 1.41 5.26
C LEU A 12 7.40 0.81 4.41
N ASP A 13 7.06 0.36 3.21
CA ASP A 13 8.08 0.06 2.20
C ASP A 13 8.77 1.38 1.80
N ARG A 14 10.04 1.30 1.36
CA ARG A 14 10.88 2.46 1.06
C ARG A 14 10.19 3.51 0.19
N ASP A 15 9.45 3.05 -0.82
CA ASP A 15 8.83 3.91 -1.84
C ASP A 15 7.31 4.09 -1.61
N THR A 16 6.79 3.61 -0.48
CA THR A 16 5.41 3.89 -0.02
C THR A 16 5.40 5.15 0.84
N SER A 17 4.58 6.12 0.46
CA SER A 17 4.38 7.37 1.22
C SER A 17 3.26 7.24 2.27
N GLY A 18 3.12 8.22 3.15
CA GLY A 18 1.94 8.37 4.02
C GLY A 18 2.24 8.30 5.51
N VAL A 19 1.20 7.99 6.30
CA VAL A 19 1.23 8.08 7.76
C VAL A 19 2.23 7.10 8.38
N ILE A 20 3.06 7.63 9.29
CA ILE A 20 3.88 6.85 10.22
C ILE A 20 3.72 7.39 11.64
N VAL A 21 3.41 6.51 12.59
CA VAL A 21 3.45 6.82 14.03
C VAL A 21 4.79 6.37 14.61
N VAL A 22 5.40 7.27 15.40
CA VAL A 22 6.65 7.03 16.12
C VAL A 22 6.42 7.33 17.60
N ALA A 23 6.71 6.35 18.45
CA ALA A 23 6.59 6.51 19.89
C ALA A 23 7.75 7.35 20.45
N LYS A 24 7.43 8.35 21.28
CA LYS A 24 8.41 9.23 21.92
C LYS A 24 8.90 8.74 23.28
N THR A 25 8.25 7.71 23.83
CA THR A 25 8.51 7.14 25.16
C THR A 25 8.39 5.62 25.09
N ASP A 26 9.06 4.90 25.98
CA ASP A 26 9.01 3.43 26.03
C ASP A 26 7.61 2.89 26.34
N GLU A 27 6.85 3.58 27.20
CA GLU A 27 5.46 3.23 27.51
C GLU A 27 4.58 3.27 26.25
N ALA A 28 4.61 4.39 25.53
CA ALA A 28 3.94 4.52 24.24
C ALA A 28 4.45 3.48 23.21
N HIS A 29 5.75 3.17 23.18
CA HIS A 29 6.30 2.16 22.27
C HIS A 29 5.67 0.79 22.53
N ASN A 30 5.67 0.36 23.79
CA ASN A 30 5.12 -0.94 24.20
C ASN A 30 3.62 -1.03 23.93
N HIS A 31 2.86 0.02 24.26
CA HIS A 31 1.42 0.03 24.04
C HIS A 31 1.10 -0.03 22.53
N LEU A 32 1.69 0.87 21.74
CA LEU A 32 1.44 0.89 20.30
C LEU A 32 1.89 -0.42 19.62
N ALA A 33 3.05 -0.97 20.00
CA ALA A 33 3.53 -2.24 19.47
C ALA A 33 2.51 -3.38 19.70
N ARG A 34 1.91 -3.45 20.90
CA ARG A 34 0.84 -4.41 21.19
C ARG A 34 -0.39 -4.21 20.32
N GLN A 35 -0.83 -2.97 20.08
CA GLN A 35 -1.98 -2.71 19.20
C GLN A 35 -1.73 -3.21 17.77
N PHE A 36 -0.52 -3.01 17.23
CA PHE A 36 -0.14 -3.52 15.91
C PHE A 36 -0.08 -5.05 15.88
N GLU A 37 0.51 -5.67 16.90
CA GLU A 37 0.60 -7.13 17.05
C GLU A 37 -0.79 -7.78 17.13
N GLN A 38 -1.67 -7.19 17.95
CA GLN A 38 -3.06 -7.62 18.16
C GLN A 38 -4.01 -7.19 17.04
N ARG A 39 -3.52 -6.50 16.01
CA ARG A 39 -4.29 -6.05 14.82
C ARG A 39 -5.47 -5.13 15.17
N GLN A 40 -5.34 -4.34 16.22
CA GLN A 40 -6.34 -3.34 16.65
C GLN A 40 -6.23 -2.04 15.87
N VAL A 41 -5.13 -1.84 15.14
CA VAL A 41 -4.87 -0.66 14.33
C VAL A 41 -5.60 -0.76 12.99
N GLU A 42 -6.41 0.25 12.66
CA GLU A 42 -7.04 0.36 11.35
C GLU A 42 -6.13 1.14 10.40
N LYS A 43 -5.91 0.58 9.21
CA LYS A 43 -5.06 1.17 8.18
C LYS A 43 -5.85 1.24 6.88
N GLU A 44 -5.77 2.38 6.21
CA GLU A 44 -6.27 2.57 4.85
C GLU A 44 -5.14 3.09 3.98
N TYR A 45 -4.97 2.45 2.84
CA TYR A 45 -4.02 2.85 1.80
C TYR A 45 -4.78 3.25 0.55
N ALA A 46 -4.34 4.30 -0.12
CA ALA A 46 -4.73 4.59 -1.49
C ALA A 46 -3.73 3.91 -2.43
N ALA A 47 -4.22 3.26 -3.49
CA ALA A 47 -3.39 2.71 -4.54
C ALA A 47 -3.95 2.99 -5.93
N LEU A 48 -3.08 3.32 -6.88
CA LEU A 48 -3.41 3.21 -8.31
C LEU A 48 -2.91 1.85 -8.79
N VAL A 49 -3.77 1.12 -9.49
CA VAL A 49 -3.47 -0.22 -10.01
C VAL A 49 -3.58 -0.24 -11.53
N LEU A 50 -2.79 -1.12 -12.15
CA LEU A 50 -3.01 -1.53 -13.53
C LEU A 50 -4.25 -2.43 -13.58
N HIS A 51 -4.96 -2.37 -14.71
CA HIS A 51 -6.22 -3.07 -14.94
C HIS A 51 -7.33 -2.64 -13.98
N VAL A 52 -8.51 -3.24 -14.13
CA VAL A 52 -9.70 -2.92 -13.35
C VAL A 52 -10.11 -4.17 -12.58
N PRO A 53 -10.20 -4.12 -11.24
CA PRO A 53 -10.71 -5.25 -10.48
C PRO A 53 -12.15 -5.61 -10.88
N ASP A 54 -12.41 -6.91 -11.03
CA ASP A 54 -13.74 -7.43 -11.41
C ASP A 54 -14.81 -7.11 -10.35
N LEU A 55 -14.43 -7.11 -9.06
CA LEU A 55 -15.31 -6.85 -7.94
C LEU A 55 -15.10 -5.42 -7.41
N ASP A 56 -16.19 -4.77 -6.99
CA ASP A 56 -16.11 -3.46 -6.33
C ASP A 56 -15.40 -3.54 -4.98
N ARG A 57 -15.49 -4.69 -4.32
CA ARG A 57 -14.89 -4.94 -3.02
C ARG A 57 -14.71 -6.43 -2.82
N ASP A 58 -13.55 -6.84 -2.34
CA ASP A 58 -13.28 -8.23 -2.00
C ASP A 58 -12.20 -8.36 -0.91
N LEU A 59 -12.11 -9.55 -0.33
CA LEU A 59 -11.12 -9.93 0.67
C LEU A 59 -10.12 -10.94 0.08
N ILE A 60 -8.87 -10.50 -0.05
CA ILE A 60 -7.78 -11.34 -0.54
C ILE A 60 -7.14 -12.06 0.65
N ARG A 61 -7.29 -13.38 0.71
CA ARG A 61 -6.72 -14.28 1.73
C ARG A 61 -5.66 -15.21 1.14
N HIS A 62 -4.47 -14.67 0.90
CA HIS A 62 -3.33 -15.46 0.46
C HIS A 62 -2.19 -15.34 1.47
N PRO A 63 -1.59 -16.46 1.91
CA PRO A 63 -0.47 -16.39 2.82
C PRO A 63 0.78 -15.90 2.08
N ILE A 64 1.64 -15.18 2.79
CA ILE A 64 2.85 -14.57 2.22
C ILE A 64 4.07 -15.23 2.84
N ALA A 65 5.00 -15.64 1.99
CA ALA A 65 6.29 -16.22 2.34
C ALA A 65 7.45 -15.42 1.71
N ASP A 66 8.66 -15.72 2.13
CA ASP A 66 9.87 -15.29 1.41
C ASP A 66 9.88 -15.90 0.00
N HIS A 67 10.29 -15.13 -0.98
CA HIS A 67 10.50 -15.69 -2.31
C HIS A 67 11.73 -16.62 -2.28
N PRO A 68 11.67 -17.83 -2.85
CA PRO A 68 12.74 -18.83 -2.74
C PRO A 68 14.05 -18.37 -3.39
N THR A 69 13.96 -17.64 -4.50
CA THR A 69 15.13 -17.15 -5.27
C THR A 69 15.47 -15.68 -5.01
N TYR A 70 14.51 -14.75 -5.13
CA TYR A 70 14.75 -13.31 -5.06
C TYR A 70 14.53 -12.76 -3.64
N ARG A 71 15.61 -12.50 -2.91
CA ARG A 71 15.57 -12.11 -1.48
C ARG A 71 14.80 -10.81 -1.20
N GLU A 72 14.75 -9.92 -2.18
CA GLU A 72 14.01 -8.66 -2.13
C GLU A 72 12.50 -8.85 -2.34
N LYS A 73 12.05 -10.00 -2.83
CA LYS A 73 10.64 -10.30 -3.07
C LYS A 73 10.05 -11.18 -1.98
N LYS A 74 8.76 -10.98 -1.72
CA LYS A 74 7.87 -11.96 -1.11
C LYS A 74 6.97 -12.59 -2.19
N ALA A 75 6.42 -13.76 -1.88
CA ALA A 75 5.57 -14.53 -2.79
C ALA A 75 4.37 -15.14 -2.05
N ILE A 76 3.31 -15.47 -2.81
CA ILE A 76 2.20 -16.28 -2.30
C ILE A 76 2.60 -17.75 -2.44
N ILE A 77 2.91 -18.39 -1.31
CA ILE A 77 3.32 -19.80 -1.27
C ILE A 77 2.61 -20.47 -0.09
N ALA A 78 1.75 -21.43 -0.41
CA ALA A 78 1.14 -22.29 0.60
C ALA A 78 2.18 -23.28 1.14
N ASN A 79 2.08 -23.63 2.43
CA ASN A 79 2.89 -24.69 3.07
C ASN A 79 4.42 -24.47 3.07
N HIS A 80 4.90 -23.24 2.89
CA HIS A 80 6.32 -22.89 3.08
C HIS A 80 6.61 -22.60 4.57
N PRO A 81 7.79 -22.95 5.13
CA PRO A 81 8.11 -22.69 6.54
C PRO A 81 8.02 -21.21 6.95
N SER A 82 8.30 -20.28 6.03
CA SER A 82 8.16 -18.85 6.27
C SER A 82 6.79 -18.27 5.90
N SER A 83 5.85 -19.10 5.47
CA SER A 83 4.50 -18.68 5.09
C SER A 83 3.74 -18.17 6.31
N ARG A 84 3.19 -16.96 6.19
CA ARG A 84 2.40 -16.31 7.24
C ARG A 84 1.04 -15.92 6.68
N PRO A 85 -0.06 -16.15 7.43
CA PRO A 85 -1.38 -15.67 7.05
C PRO A 85 -1.37 -14.16 6.80
N ALA A 86 -2.00 -13.77 5.70
CA ALA A 86 -2.16 -12.38 5.32
C ALA A 86 -3.56 -12.13 4.75
N GLU A 87 -4.12 -10.97 5.07
CA GLU A 87 -5.47 -10.58 4.67
C GLU A 87 -5.52 -9.10 4.32
N THR A 88 -6.06 -8.79 3.14
CA THR A 88 -6.25 -7.43 2.65
C THR A 88 -7.64 -7.32 2.05
N ILE A 89 -8.45 -6.39 2.56
CA ILE A 89 -9.67 -5.98 1.87
C ILE A 89 -9.29 -4.87 0.89
N TYR A 90 -9.84 -4.87 -0.31
CA TYR A 90 -9.79 -3.70 -1.19
C TYR A 90 -11.19 -3.22 -1.55
N GLU A 91 -11.31 -1.94 -1.86
CA GLU A 91 -12.53 -1.28 -2.36
C GLU A 91 -12.15 -0.41 -3.54
N VAL A 92 -12.82 -0.58 -4.68
CA VAL A 92 -12.62 0.28 -5.84
C VAL A 92 -13.26 1.65 -5.57
N ARG A 93 -12.46 2.70 -5.72
CA ARG A 93 -12.90 4.10 -5.55
C ARG A 93 -13.24 4.75 -6.88
N GLU A 94 -12.48 4.43 -7.92
CA GLU A 94 -12.66 5.01 -9.25
C GLU A 94 -12.09 4.07 -10.32
N ARG A 95 -12.73 4.02 -11.49
CA ARG A 95 -12.33 3.18 -12.62
C ARG A 95 -11.95 4.02 -13.82
N PHE A 96 -10.92 3.57 -14.53
CA PHE A 96 -10.40 4.19 -15.73
C PHE A 96 -10.12 3.10 -16.78
N VAL A 97 -10.01 3.48 -18.05
CA VAL A 97 -9.61 2.55 -19.11
C VAL A 97 -8.20 2.02 -18.82
N GLY A 98 -8.13 0.76 -18.40
CA GLY A 98 -6.87 0.06 -18.09
C GLY A 98 -6.28 0.34 -16.70
N PHE A 99 -6.96 1.09 -15.84
CA PHE A 99 -6.48 1.43 -14.49
C PHE A 99 -7.63 1.54 -13.48
N ALA A 100 -7.31 1.46 -12.19
CA ALA A 100 -8.27 1.80 -11.13
C ALA A 100 -7.58 2.50 -9.96
N HIS A 101 -8.35 3.34 -9.26
CA HIS A 101 -8.00 3.83 -7.93
C HIS A 101 -8.71 2.96 -6.90
N VAL A 102 -7.94 2.35 -5.99
CA VAL A 102 -8.45 1.45 -4.96
C VAL A 102 -8.03 1.91 -3.57
N ALA A 103 -8.93 1.74 -2.60
CA ALA A 103 -8.58 1.77 -1.19
C ALA A 103 -8.25 0.34 -0.73
N ALA A 104 -7.15 0.17 0.00
CA ALA A 104 -6.71 -1.11 0.55
C ALA A 104 -6.62 -1.06 2.07
N PHE A 105 -7.19 -2.06 2.73
CA PHE A 105 -7.32 -2.19 4.19
C PHE A 105 -6.64 -3.48 4.67
N PRO A 106 -5.31 -3.47 4.88
CA PRO A 106 -4.59 -4.66 5.31
C PRO A 106 -4.91 -5.00 6.77
N LYS A 107 -5.53 -6.16 7.02
CA LYS A 107 -5.84 -6.66 8.37
C LYS A 107 -4.61 -7.24 9.07
N THR A 108 -3.63 -7.67 8.28
CA THR A 108 -2.28 -8.04 8.73
C THR A 108 -1.24 -7.01 8.28
N GLY A 109 0.03 -7.21 8.63
CA GLY A 109 1.12 -6.27 8.30
C GLY A 109 2.36 -6.98 7.73
N ARG A 110 2.19 -7.84 6.71
CA ARG A 110 3.32 -8.54 6.09
C ARG A 110 4.05 -7.63 5.09
N THR A 111 5.35 -7.84 4.93
CA THR A 111 6.15 -7.11 3.93
C THR A 111 5.54 -7.27 2.54
N HIS A 112 5.40 -6.16 1.82
CA HIS A 112 4.85 -6.11 0.46
C HIS A 112 3.39 -6.61 0.32
N GLN A 113 2.65 -6.74 1.43
CA GLN A 113 1.35 -7.43 1.43
C GLN A 113 0.35 -6.89 0.42
N ILE A 114 0.08 -5.58 0.44
CA ILE A 114 -0.88 -4.96 -0.49
C ILE A 114 -0.43 -5.18 -1.94
N ARG A 115 0.86 -4.95 -2.20
CA ARG A 115 1.46 -5.06 -3.54
C ARG A 115 1.27 -6.45 -4.13
N ILE A 116 1.52 -7.49 -3.34
CA ILE A 116 1.39 -8.89 -3.77
C ILE A 116 -0.07 -9.31 -3.89
N HIS A 117 -0.91 -8.94 -2.93
CA HIS A 117 -2.33 -9.29 -2.97
C HIS A 117 -3.01 -8.65 -4.19
N LEU A 118 -2.74 -7.38 -4.47
CA LEU A 118 -3.29 -6.72 -5.66
C LEU A 118 -2.74 -7.34 -6.95
N THR A 119 -1.46 -7.72 -6.97
CA THR A 119 -0.88 -8.47 -8.10
C THR A 119 -1.55 -9.84 -8.28
N SER A 120 -1.91 -10.54 -7.20
CA SER A 120 -2.50 -11.88 -7.28
C SER A 120 -3.90 -11.92 -7.86
N ILE A 121 -4.61 -10.78 -7.85
CA ILE A 121 -5.89 -10.61 -8.53
C ILE A 121 -5.75 -9.99 -9.92
N GLY A 122 -4.54 -9.98 -10.48
CA GLY A 122 -4.27 -9.43 -11.81
C GLY A 122 -4.24 -7.91 -11.87
N CYS A 123 -4.26 -7.20 -10.73
CA CYS A 123 -4.30 -5.73 -10.67
C CYS A 123 -3.08 -5.18 -9.92
N PRO A 124 -1.84 -5.35 -10.41
CA PRO A 124 -0.64 -4.91 -9.71
C PRO A 124 -0.63 -3.38 -9.49
N VAL A 125 0.01 -2.95 -8.40
CA VAL A 125 0.19 -1.52 -8.11
C VAL A 125 0.98 -0.85 -9.24
N LEU A 126 0.47 0.27 -9.74
CA LEU A 126 1.11 1.06 -10.78
C LEU A 126 2.50 1.52 -10.32
N CYS A 127 3.48 1.49 -11.23
CA CYS A 127 4.88 1.85 -10.95
C CYS A 127 5.55 1.00 -9.85
N ASP A 128 5.04 -0.21 -9.59
CA ASP A 128 5.71 -1.19 -8.74
C ASP A 128 6.78 -1.96 -9.52
N LYS A 129 8.05 -1.60 -9.35
CA LYS A 129 9.17 -2.25 -10.03
C LYS A 129 9.29 -3.75 -9.75
N LEU A 130 8.91 -4.21 -8.55
CA LEU A 130 9.12 -5.61 -8.17
C LEU A 130 8.02 -6.54 -8.68
N TYR A 131 6.78 -6.05 -8.70
CA TYR A 131 5.59 -6.86 -9.00
C TYR A 131 4.82 -6.42 -10.25
N GLY A 132 4.86 -5.13 -10.60
CA GLY A 132 4.18 -4.55 -11.76
C GLY A 132 5.07 -4.32 -12.99
N GLY A 133 6.37 -4.65 -12.91
CA GLY A 133 7.28 -4.66 -14.07
C GLY A 133 7.75 -3.28 -14.58
N ARG A 134 7.19 -2.18 -14.05
CA ARG A 134 7.56 -0.80 -14.40
C ARG A 134 7.74 0.04 -13.14
N SER A 135 8.64 1.02 -13.17
CA SER A 135 8.92 1.91 -12.02
C SER A 135 8.37 3.33 -12.18
N GLU A 136 7.92 3.70 -13.37
CA GLU A 136 7.50 5.07 -13.68
C GLU A 136 6.35 5.12 -14.68
N ILE A 137 5.70 6.26 -14.81
CA ILE A 137 4.68 6.58 -15.81
C ILE A 137 4.75 8.04 -16.22
N THR A 138 4.65 8.30 -17.53
CA THR A 138 4.57 9.65 -18.09
C THR A 138 3.14 10.05 -18.44
N ARG A 139 2.90 11.34 -18.61
CA ARG A 139 1.60 11.85 -19.09
C ARG A 139 1.32 11.36 -20.51
N GLY A 140 2.33 11.30 -21.37
CA GLY A 140 2.19 10.76 -22.73
C GLY A 140 1.66 9.34 -22.78
N GLU A 141 2.06 8.46 -21.86
CA GLU A 141 1.50 7.10 -21.77
C GLU A 141 0.02 7.10 -21.36
N ILE A 142 -0.37 7.98 -20.43
CA ILE A 142 -1.77 8.11 -20.01
C ILE A 142 -2.61 8.73 -21.13
N ARG A 143 -2.08 9.69 -21.88
CA ARG A 143 -2.79 10.41 -22.93
C ARG A 143 -2.78 9.69 -24.29
N GLY A 144 -1.81 8.81 -24.54
CA GLY A 144 -1.57 8.21 -25.85
C GLY A 144 -0.75 9.11 -26.79
N ASP A 145 0.04 10.02 -26.24
CA ASP A 145 0.91 10.95 -26.97
C ASP A 145 2.38 10.76 -26.55
N PRO A 146 3.17 9.98 -27.29
CA PRO A 146 4.57 9.70 -26.93
C PRO A 146 5.47 10.94 -26.89
N SER A 147 5.05 12.07 -27.45
CA SER A 147 5.83 13.32 -27.40
C SER A 147 5.78 14.00 -26.02
N ASP A 148 4.77 13.67 -25.21
CA ASP A 148 4.61 14.18 -23.85
C ASP A 148 5.37 13.30 -22.84
N ALA A 149 6.64 13.62 -22.64
CA ALA A 149 7.54 12.91 -21.74
C ALA A 149 7.43 13.37 -20.27
N GLU A 150 6.40 14.13 -19.88
CA GLU A 150 6.27 14.60 -18.49
C GLU A 150 6.11 13.41 -17.53
N LEU A 151 7.08 13.23 -16.64
CA LEU A 151 7.06 12.19 -15.62
C LEU A 151 6.01 12.52 -14.54
N LEU A 152 5.02 11.65 -14.37
CA LEU A 152 3.94 11.83 -13.38
C LEU A 152 4.24 11.13 -12.05
N LEU A 153 4.78 9.92 -12.12
CA LEU A 153 5.10 9.10 -10.95
C LEU A 153 6.30 8.21 -11.26
N SER A 154 7.23 8.07 -10.29
CA SER A 154 8.46 7.26 -10.42
C SER A 154 8.70 6.35 -9.20
N ARG A 155 7.60 5.93 -8.57
CA ARG A 155 7.57 5.04 -7.40
C ARG A 155 6.24 4.28 -7.40
N GLN A 156 6.17 3.20 -6.63
CA GLN A 156 4.90 2.48 -6.43
C GLN A 156 3.78 3.45 -6.02
N ALA A 157 2.67 3.40 -6.76
CA ALA A 157 1.47 4.21 -6.53
C ALA A 157 0.70 3.70 -5.31
N LEU A 158 1.35 3.72 -4.14
CA LEU A 158 0.81 3.27 -2.87
C LEU A 158 1.08 4.33 -1.80
N HIS A 159 0.04 4.67 -1.04
CA HIS A 159 0.08 5.72 -0.04
C HIS A 159 -0.72 5.32 1.20
N ALA A 160 -0.08 5.29 2.37
CA ALA A 160 -0.73 5.08 3.67
C ALA A 160 -1.56 6.31 4.04
N ARG A 161 -2.82 6.34 3.61
CA ARG A 161 -3.70 7.50 3.65
C ARG A 161 -4.23 7.79 5.06
N ARG A 162 -4.71 6.76 5.77
CA ARG A 162 -5.32 6.90 7.10
C ARG A 162 -4.81 5.82 8.05
N LEU A 163 -4.59 6.22 9.29
CA LEU A 163 -4.25 5.34 10.40
C LEU A 163 -5.11 5.69 11.61
N ARG A 164 -5.78 4.70 12.20
CA ARG A 164 -6.51 4.87 13.46
C ARG A 164 -5.89 3.99 14.53
N ILE A 165 -5.58 4.60 15.68
CA ILE A 165 -4.97 3.94 16.85
C ILE A 165 -5.73 4.33 18.11
N THR A 166 -5.49 3.61 19.19
CA THR A 166 -5.84 4.07 20.54
C THR A 166 -4.64 4.82 21.11
N HIS A 167 -4.83 6.07 21.55
CA HIS A 167 -3.75 6.88 22.09
C HIS A 167 -3.18 6.22 23.35
N PRO A 168 -1.85 6.03 23.45
CA PRO A 168 -1.26 5.15 24.46
C PRO A 168 -1.39 5.66 25.90
N ALA A 169 -1.64 6.96 26.10
CA ALA A 169 -1.80 7.57 27.41
C ALA A 169 -3.26 7.90 27.75
N SER A 170 -4.03 8.47 26.81
CA SER A 170 -5.41 8.88 27.06
C SER A 170 -6.44 7.77 26.79
N ASN A 171 -6.05 6.68 26.11
CA ASN A 171 -6.94 5.62 25.64
C ASN A 171 -8.05 6.09 24.68
N GLU A 172 -7.95 7.30 24.15
CA GLU A 172 -8.90 7.83 23.17
C GLU A 172 -8.58 7.27 21.77
N SER A 173 -9.61 7.05 20.96
CA SER A 173 -9.41 6.72 19.56
C SER A 173 -8.95 7.96 18.79
N MET A 174 -7.80 7.86 18.12
CA MET A 174 -7.23 8.93 17.31
C MET A 174 -7.08 8.49 15.85
N GLU A 175 -7.47 9.36 14.94
CA GLU A 175 -7.32 9.17 13.50
C GLU A 175 -6.32 10.18 12.92
N PHE A 176 -5.40 9.69 12.10
CA PHE A 176 -4.41 10.48 11.39
C PHE A 176 -4.56 10.26 9.89
N VAL A 177 -4.57 11.35 9.14
CA VAL A 177 -4.84 11.35 7.70
C VAL A 177 -3.73 12.13 6.97
N ALA A 178 -2.94 11.45 6.14
CA ALA A 178 -1.90 12.10 5.33
C ALA A 178 -2.46 12.49 3.96
N PRO A 179 -2.37 13.76 3.50
CA PRO A 179 -2.83 14.15 2.17
C PRO A 179 -2.15 13.33 1.07
N LEU A 180 -2.87 13.09 -0.02
CA LEU A 180 -2.25 12.46 -1.19
C LEU A 180 -1.05 13.30 -1.64
N PRO A 181 0.11 12.70 -1.87
CA PRO A 181 1.27 13.42 -2.35
C PRO A 181 1.04 13.89 -3.79
N ARG A 182 1.71 14.98 -4.17
CA ARG A 182 1.48 15.66 -5.45
C ARG A 182 1.59 14.73 -6.66
N ASP A 183 2.60 13.87 -6.69
CA ASP A 183 2.83 12.89 -7.76
C ASP A 183 1.63 11.94 -7.96
N PHE A 184 1.09 11.41 -6.86
CA PHE A 184 -0.09 10.56 -6.85
C PHE A 184 -1.32 11.33 -7.34
N GLN A 185 -1.53 12.55 -6.83
CA GLN A 185 -2.68 13.38 -7.19
C GLN A 185 -2.65 13.77 -8.67
N THR A 186 -1.51 14.26 -9.19
CA THR A 186 -1.36 14.59 -10.61
C THR A 186 -1.59 13.37 -11.50
N THR A 187 -1.11 12.19 -11.09
CA THR A 187 -1.35 10.94 -11.85
C THR A 187 -2.83 10.58 -11.88
N LEU A 188 -3.52 10.68 -10.73
CA LEU A 188 -4.95 10.44 -10.63
C LEU A 188 -5.76 11.43 -11.49
N ASP A 189 -5.38 12.71 -11.51
CA ASP A 189 -6.05 13.72 -12.32
C ASP A 189 -5.81 13.51 -13.82
N ALA A 190 -4.61 13.08 -14.23
CA ALA A 190 -4.35 12.69 -15.61
C ALA A 190 -5.19 11.47 -16.04
N LEU A 191 -5.35 10.47 -15.18
CA LEU A 191 -6.25 9.33 -15.44
C LEU A 191 -7.71 9.79 -15.60
N ARG A 192 -8.16 10.70 -14.73
CA ARG A 192 -9.49 11.32 -14.83
C ARG A 192 -9.70 12.12 -16.10
N GLU A 193 -8.66 12.75 -16.62
CA GLU A 193 -8.78 13.55 -17.83
C GLU A 193 -8.79 12.68 -19.08
N PHE A 194 -7.86 11.73 -19.20
CA PHE A 194 -7.58 11.03 -20.46
C PHE A 194 -8.03 9.57 -20.52
N ARG A 195 -8.42 8.98 -19.38
CA ARG A 195 -8.79 7.55 -19.28
C ARG A 195 -10.16 7.34 -18.65
N LYS A 196 -11.10 8.28 -18.79
CA LYS A 196 -12.50 8.05 -18.40
C LYS A 196 -13.06 6.81 -19.14
N PRO A 197 -13.92 6.00 -18.49
CA PRO A 197 -14.62 4.90 -19.15
C PRO A 197 -15.40 5.34 -20.39
#